data_AF-A0A7X7TBK5-F1
#
_entry.id   AF-A0A7X7TBK5-F1
#
_cell.length_a   1.000
_cell.length_b   1.000
_cell.length_c   1.000
_cell.angle_alpha   90.00
_cell.angle_beta   90.00
_cell.angle_gamma   90.00
#
_symmetry.space_group_name_H-M   'P 1'
#
loop_
_entity.id
_entity.type
_entity.pdbx_description
1 polymer ?
#
loop_
_entity_poly.entity_id
_entity_poly.type
_entity_poly.pdbx_seq_one_letter_code
_entity_poly.pdbx_strand_id
1 'polypeptide(L)'
;MKIDCVKPVVLVISAILVLICTLSPLQAQEAPSLQSGDFVAICGDSITEQKLYSMYIENYLLMCQPATNLRTVQAGWGGEQAVNFVGRMEHDVLTLGPTVATTCYGMNDGGYSPMTPEKAQRYRDSQRAIVKKFKDKGVRLVVVGSPGCVDSDTFRNNPAEAAMYNKTLSELRDIAREVAGEENVAFANVYDPMIDVMAKAKAKYGKSYHLGGGDGVHPSFNGHLVMAYAFLKAMGCNGNIGTITVDLKSNEAKATEGHKILSVSGGAVEIESTRYPFCFFGDSTKPESTRGILEFLPFNEELNRFRLVAANLKEDGKYKLTWGGVVRHYSGAELAKGINLAAEFLDNPFSESFSRCQEAIAKQQNFETALTKVLLHEIPNYRRYLPEEKETLDQIVDKLAQKDKEMAAASASSVKPVTHTLKIELIE
;
A
#
# COMPACT_ATOMS: atom_id res chain seq x y z
N MET A 1 -2.95 26.73 -96.17
CA MET A 1 -2.19 27.87 -95.63
C MET A 1 -3.10 28.66 -94.69
N LYS A 2 -2.59 28.97 -93.48
CA LYS A 2 -3.19 29.80 -92.40
C LYS A 2 -4.31 29.19 -91.52
N ILE A 3 -3.80 28.65 -90.41
CA ILE A 3 -4.19 28.78 -88.99
C ILE A 3 -5.33 29.77 -88.67
N ASP A 4 -6.27 29.31 -87.82
CA ASP A 4 -6.82 29.95 -86.62
C ASP A 4 -7.79 28.94 -85.97
N CYS A 5 -8.11 28.87 -84.67
CA CYS A 5 -7.56 29.35 -83.41
C CYS A 5 -8.50 28.72 -82.35
N VAL A 6 -8.10 27.67 -81.61
CA VAL A 6 -8.99 26.98 -80.65
C VAL A 6 -8.78 27.57 -79.25
N LYS A 7 -9.86 28.10 -78.65
CA LYS A 7 -9.89 28.60 -77.27
C LYS A 7 -9.88 27.43 -76.26
N PRO A 8 -9.12 27.48 -75.15
CA PRO A 8 -9.24 26.49 -74.10
C PRO A 8 -10.37 26.88 -73.12
N VAL A 9 -11.17 25.90 -72.76
CA VAL A 9 -12.16 25.95 -71.66
C VAL A 9 -11.39 25.86 -70.34
N VAL A 10 -11.57 26.85 -69.46
CA VAL A 10 -11.02 26.84 -68.10
C VAL A 10 -11.92 25.97 -67.23
N LEU A 11 -11.41 24.81 -66.80
CA LEU A 11 -12.04 23.95 -65.81
C LEU A 11 -11.64 24.44 -64.41
N VAL A 12 -12.59 24.95 -63.63
CA VAL A 12 -12.39 25.30 -62.22
C VAL A 12 -12.56 24.03 -61.39
N ILE A 13 -11.45 23.48 -60.88
CA ILE A 13 -11.46 22.37 -59.92
C ILE A 13 -11.37 22.98 -58.51
N SER A 14 -12.48 22.96 -57.79
CA SER A 14 -12.51 23.26 -56.35
C SER A 14 -11.89 22.10 -55.58
N ALA A 15 -10.72 22.32 -54.98
CA ALA A 15 -10.09 21.38 -54.07
C ALA A 15 -10.71 21.52 -52.66
N ILE A 16 -11.47 20.51 -52.23
CA ILE A 16 -11.91 20.35 -50.84
C ILE A 16 -10.77 19.69 -50.07
N LEU A 17 -10.14 20.44 -49.15
CA LEU A 17 -9.15 19.91 -48.22
C LEU A 17 -9.88 19.24 -47.06
N VAL A 18 -9.94 17.91 -47.05
CA VAL A 18 -10.45 17.14 -45.90
C VAL A 18 -9.32 17.05 -44.87
N LEU A 19 -9.44 17.84 -43.79
CA LEU A 19 -8.56 17.78 -42.64
C LEU A 19 -8.88 16.51 -41.85
N ILE A 20 -8.10 15.44 -42.09
CA ILE A 20 -8.16 14.21 -41.29
C ILE A 20 -7.45 14.51 -39.96
N CYS A 21 -8.22 14.86 -38.94
CA CYS A 21 -7.74 14.87 -37.55
C CYS A 21 -7.45 13.43 -37.14
N THR A 22 -6.19 13.02 -37.18
CA THR A 22 -5.73 11.78 -36.56
C THR A 22 -5.81 11.95 -35.03
N LEU A 23 -6.92 11.53 -34.45
CA LEU A 23 -7.02 11.29 -33.01
C LEU A 23 -6.08 10.13 -32.68
N SER A 24 -4.85 10.45 -32.25
CA SER A 24 -3.99 9.47 -31.60
C SER A 24 -4.76 8.95 -30.37
N PRO A 25 -4.96 7.62 -30.21
CA PRO A 25 -5.55 7.11 -28.99
C PRO A 25 -4.66 7.53 -27.83
N LEU A 26 -5.26 8.20 -26.84
CA LEU A 26 -4.62 8.38 -25.54
C LEU A 26 -4.26 6.97 -25.06
N GLN A 27 -2.98 6.61 -25.05
CA GLN A 27 -2.54 5.42 -24.32
C GLN A 27 -2.98 5.65 -22.89
N ALA A 28 -3.91 4.82 -22.40
CA ALA A 28 -4.20 4.76 -20.99
C ALA A 28 -2.86 4.52 -20.29
N GLN A 29 -2.41 5.48 -19.49
CA GLN A 29 -1.23 5.32 -18.66
C GLN A 29 -1.47 4.07 -17.83
N GLU A 30 -0.65 3.03 -18.04
CA GLU A 30 -0.75 1.81 -17.24
C GLU A 30 -0.75 2.20 -15.77
N ALA A 31 -1.65 1.60 -15.00
CA ALA A 31 -1.72 1.87 -13.57
C ALA A 31 -0.32 1.69 -12.95
N PRO A 32 0.09 2.58 -12.04
CA PRO A 32 1.36 2.41 -11.34
C PRO A 32 1.49 0.99 -10.81
N SER A 33 2.56 0.30 -11.18
CA SER A 33 2.80 -1.06 -10.72
C SER A 33 4.23 -1.22 -10.21
N LEU A 34 4.34 -1.97 -9.12
CA LEU A 34 5.61 -2.42 -8.58
C LEU A 34 6.22 -3.47 -9.52
N GLN A 35 7.54 -3.42 -9.65
CA GLN A 35 8.35 -4.22 -10.57
C GLN A 35 9.36 -5.05 -9.78
N SER A 36 9.91 -6.08 -10.44
CA SER A 36 11.04 -6.82 -9.89
C SER A 36 12.22 -5.88 -9.63
N GLY A 37 12.86 -6.03 -8.47
CA GLY A 37 13.99 -5.22 -8.06
C GLY A 37 13.61 -3.86 -7.47
N ASP A 38 12.33 -3.53 -7.35
CA ASP A 38 11.93 -2.25 -6.78
C ASP A 38 12.39 -2.12 -5.33
N PHE A 39 12.92 -0.94 -5.01
CA PHE A 39 13.27 -0.54 -3.66
C PHE A 39 12.36 0.61 -3.22
N VAL A 40 11.44 0.31 -2.30
CA VAL A 40 10.40 1.23 -1.84
C VAL A 40 10.86 1.99 -0.59
N ALA A 41 11.03 3.31 -0.69
CA ALA A 41 11.21 4.17 0.48
C ALA A 41 9.85 4.67 0.99
N ILE A 42 9.57 4.41 2.27
CA ILE A 42 8.34 4.82 2.95
C ILE A 42 8.65 6.01 3.85
N CYS A 43 8.42 7.23 3.35
CA CYS A 43 8.80 8.48 4.01
C CYS A 43 7.60 9.16 4.68
N GLY A 44 7.82 9.75 5.84
CA GLY A 44 6.80 10.55 6.52
C GLY A 44 7.27 11.01 7.90
N ASP A 45 6.31 11.48 8.70
CA ASP A 45 6.57 12.07 10.01
C ASP A 45 6.58 11.06 11.18
N SER A 46 6.17 11.49 12.39
CA SER A 46 6.07 10.64 13.58
C SER A 46 5.17 9.43 13.38
N ILE A 47 4.11 9.55 12.58
CA ILE A 47 3.19 8.44 12.30
C ILE A 47 3.92 7.36 11.49
N THR A 48 4.87 7.75 10.64
CA THR A 48 5.73 6.80 9.93
C THR A 48 6.79 6.22 10.84
N GLU A 49 7.36 7.03 11.75
CA GLU A 49 8.32 6.56 12.75
C GLU A 49 7.70 5.52 13.72
N GLN A 50 6.35 5.45 13.86
CA GLN A 50 5.66 4.37 14.58
C GLN A 50 5.78 3.00 13.90
N LYS A 51 6.14 2.95 12.60
CA LYS A 51 6.43 1.77 11.79
C LYS A 51 5.27 0.83 11.48
N LEU A 52 4.06 1.05 11.99
CA LEU A 52 2.97 0.08 11.83
C LEU A 52 2.46 0.00 10.38
N TYR A 53 2.15 1.13 9.74
CA TYR A 53 1.65 1.09 8.35
C TYR A 53 2.77 0.73 7.36
N SER A 54 4.02 1.14 7.60
CA SER A 54 5.16 0.75 6.78
C SER A 54 5.44 -0.75 6.89
N MET A 55 5.30 -1.33 8.08
CA MET A 55 5.36 -2.78 8.29
C MET A 55 4.20 -3.49 7.59
N TYR A 56 2.98 -2.95 7.60
CA TYR A 56 1.86 -3.55 6.86
C TYR A 56 2.03 -3.49 5.34
N ILE A 57 2.61 -2.40 4.83
CA ILE A 57 3.01 -2.32 3.41
C ILE A 57 4.03 -3.42 3.11
N GLU A 58 5.12 -3.51 3.88
CA GLU A 58 6.17 -4.52 3.64
C GLU A 58 5.66 -5.96 3.80
N ASN A 59 4.82 -6.23 4.81
CA ASN A 59 4.12 -7.50 4.98
C ASN A 59 3.39 -7.89 3.69
N TYR A 60 2.62 -6.95 3.13
CA TYR A 60 1.86 -7.19 1.92
C TYR A 60 2.76 -7.45 0.71
N LEU A 61 3.82 -6.65 0.55
CA LEU A 61 4.73 -6.74 -0.59
C LEU A 61 5.63 -7.97 -0.53
N LEU A 62 5.87 -8.55 0.65
CA LEU A 62 6.67 -9.79 0.78
C LEU A 62 5.81 -11.05 0.82
N MET A 63 4.63 -11.00 1.43
CA MET A 63 3.80 -12.20 1.66
C MET A 63 2.60 -12.29 0.72
N CYS A 64 1.92 -11.19 0.41
CA CYS A 64 0.65 -11.20 -0.32
C CYS A 64 0.84 -11.06 -1.84
N GLN A 65 1.61 -10.06 -2.25
CA GLN A 65 1.90 -9.77 -3.66
C GLN A 65 3.41 -9.63 -3.89
N PRO A 66 4.19 -10.72 -3.73
CA PRO A 66 5.64 -10.68 -3.88
C PRO A 66 6.09 -10.38 -5.31
N ALA A 67 7.15 -9.59 -5.42
CA ALA A 67 7.94 -9.39 -6.63
C ALA A 67 9.40 -9.76 -6.37
N THR A 68 10.07 -10.36 -7.36
CA THR A 68 11.46 -10.80 -7.21
C THR A 68 12.38 -9.63 -6.86
N ASN A 69 13.22 -9.79 -5.84
CA ASN A 69 14.18 -8.78 -5.35
C ASN A 69 13.56 -7.44 -4.90
N LEU A 70 12.25 -7.40 -4.64
CA LEU A 70 11.63 -6.22 -4.03
C LEU A 70 12.06 -6.09 -2.57
N ARG A 71 12.35 -4.86 -2.14
CA ARG A 71 12.64 -4.54 -0.73
C ARG A 71 12.10 -3.18 -0.35
N THR A 72 12.04 -2.89 0.94
CA THR A 72 11.56 -1.59 1.46
C THR A 72 12.58 -0.98 2.42
N VAL A 73 12.42 0.31 2.69
CA VAL A 73 13.04 1.02 3.82
C VAL A 73 12.01 2.01 4.36
N GLN A 74 11.86 2.11 5.67
CA GLN A 74 11.07 3.17 6.30
C GLN A 74 12.00 4.31 6.75
N ALA A 75 11.56 5.54 6.49
CA ALA A 75 12.33 6.76 6.75
C ALA A 75 11.51 7.80 7.53
N GLY A 76 10.69 7.34 8.47
CA GLY A 76 9.85 8.16 9.33
C GLY A 76 10.64 9.01 10.33
N TRP A 77 10.23 10.27 10.52
CA TRP A 77 10.87 11.20 11.46
C TRP A 77 9.87 12.03 12.25
N GLY A 78 9.91 11.92 13.57
CA GLY A 78 8.98 12.56 14.49
C GLY A 78 8.98 14.09 14.47
N GLY A 79 7.78 14.67 14.37
CA GLY A 79 7.58 16.13 14.31
C GLY A 79 7.96 16.77 12.96
N GLU A 80 8.36 15.97 11.98
CA GLU A 80 8.77 16.45 10.66
C GLU A 80 7.60 17.10 9.90
N GLN A 81 7.88 18.25 9.26
CA GLN A 81 7.07 18.83 8.19
C GLN A 81 7.68 18.48 6.82
N ALA A 82 6.91 18.56 5.75
CA ALA A 82 7.39 18.27 4.39
C ALA A 82 8.65 19.09 4.03
N VAL A 83 8.73 20.36 4.47
CA VAL A 83 9.90 21.23 4.22
C VAL A 83 11.18 20.73 4.90
N ASN A 84 11.07 20.09 6.07
CA ASN A 84 12.22 19.53 6.76
C ASN A 84 12.72 18.29 6.01
N PHE A 85 11.81 17.45 5.49
CA PHE A 85 12.18 16.29 4.69
C PHE A 85 12.96 16.68 3.43
N VAL A 86 12.55 17.75 2.73
CA VAL A 86 13.28 18.31 1.57
C VAL A 86 14.76 18.56 1.90
N GLY A 87 15.04 19.00 3.13
CA GLY A 87 16.38 19.32 3.60
C GLY A 87 17.28 18.11 3.85
N ARG A 88 16.70 16.96 4.26
CA ARG A 88 17.47 15.77 4.65
C ARG A 88 17.42 14.62 3.63
N MET A 89 16.42 14.60 2.75
CA MET A 89 16.15 13.44 1.89
C MET A 89 17.32 13.01 1.00
N GLU A 90 18.23 13.92 0.64
CA GLU A 90 19.44 13.60 -0.14
C GLU A 90 20.33 12.59 0.60
N HIS A 91 20.55 12.82 1.89
CA HIS A 91 21.51 12.06 2.69
C HIS A 91 20.87 10.89 3.41
N ASP A 92 19.59 11.00 3.77
CA ASP A 92 18.94 9.99 4.61
C ASP A 92 18.19 8.93 3.79
N VAL A 93 17.80 9.24 2.55
CA VAL A 93 16.93 8.38 1.73
C VAL A 93 17.49 8.16 0.34
N LEU A 94 17.74 9.24 -0.42
CA LEU A 94 18.18 9.16 -1.81
C LEU A 94 19.56 8.50 -1.95
N THR A 95 20.43 8.64 -0.94
CA THR A 95 21.73 7.95 -0.91
C THR A 95 21.60 6.41 -0.94
N LEU A 96 20.46 5.86 -0.54
CA LEU A 96 20.21 4.41 -0.55
C LEU A 96 19.73 3.92 -1.94
N GLY A 97 19.40 4.85 -2.84
CA GLY A 97 18.97 4.58 -4.22
C GLY A 97 17.61 3.92 -4.36
N PRO A 98 16.53 4.43 -3.72
CA PRO A 98 15.18 3.90 -3.94
C PRO A 98 14.73 4.08 -5.39
N THR A 99 13.91 3.15 -5.89
CA THR A 99 13.27 3.22 -7.21
C THR A 99 11.79 3.59 -7.10
N VAL A 100 11.22 3.42 -5.90
CA VAL A 100 9.84 3.80 -5.55
C VAL A 100 9.87 4.59 -4.25
N ALA A 101 9.04 5.61 -4.11
CA ALA A 101 8.93 6.38 -2.87
C ALA A 101 7.47 6.72 -2.55
N THR A 102 7.09 6.60 -1.28
CA THR A 102 5.83 7.11 -0.74
C THR A 102 6.09 8.25 0.22
N THR A 103 5.23 9.27 0.25
CA THR A 103 5.33 10.37 1.22
C THR A 103 4.05 10.51 2.02
N CYS A 104 4.12 10.62 3.34
CA CYS A 104 2.97 10.89 4.21
C CYS A 104 3.29 12.08 5.13
N TYR A 105 2.96 13.29 4.68
CA TYR A 105 3.18 14.55 5.40
C TYR A 105 1.91 15.39 5.43
N GLY A 106 1.83 16.34 6.37
CA GLY A 106 0.68 17.23 6.54
C GLY A 106 0.23 17.36 7.99
N MET A 107 0.45 16.32 8.82
CA MET A 107 0.01 16.34 10.22
C MET A 107 0.73 17.41 11.04
N ASN A 108 2.00 17.70 10.76
CA ASN A 108 2.72 18.81 11.40
C ASN A 108 2.65 20.11 10.58
N ASP A 109 2.53 20.01 9.26
CA ASP A 109 2.46 21.16 8.35
C ASP A 109 1.20 22.02 8.59
N GLY A 110 0.09 21.39 9.00
CA GLY A 110 -1.13 22.09 9.39
C GLY A 110 -0.97 22.93 10.67
N GLY A 111 0.04 22.60 11.49
CA GLY A 111 0.38 23.32 12.72
C GLY A 111 -0.74 23.32 13.75
N TYR A 112 -1.61 22.30 13.75
CA TYR A 112 -2.70 22.12 14.71
C TYR A 112 -3.61 23.35 14.86
N SER A 113 -3.83 24.07 13.75
CA SER A 113 -4.56 25.34 13.68
C SER A 113 -5.24 25.51 12.31
N PRO A 114 -6.14 26.50 12.13
CA PRO A 114 -6.80 26.72 10.85
C PRO A 114 -5.82 26.95 9.70
N MET A 115 -6.21 26.54 8.49
CA MET A 115 -5.43 26.79 7.28
C MET A 115 -5.23 28.30 7.05
N THR A 116 -4.05 28.66 6.57
CA THR A 116 -3.76 30.00 6.04
C THR A 116 -3.16 29.87 4.64
N PRO A 117 -3.24 30.91 3.79
CA PRO A 117 -2.62 30.90 2.47
C PRO A 117 -1.12 30.57 2.51
N GLU A 118 -0.39 31.06 3.51
CA GLU A 118 1.04 30.84 3.67
C GLU A 118 1.36 29.37 4.01
N LYS A 119 0.55 28.73 4.86
CA LYS A 119 0.70 27.31 5.18
C LYS A 119 0.41 26.45 3.95
N ALA A 120 -0.70 26.73 3.27
CA ALA A 120 -1.09 26.02 2.05
C ALA A 120 0.02 26.11 0.99
N GLN A 121 0.57 27.31 0.77
CA GLN A 121 1.64 27.53 -0.19
C GLN A 121 2.93 26.80 0.21
N ARG A 122 3.35 26.90 1.49
CA ARG A 122 4.55 26.20 1.97
C ARG A 122 4.43 24.68 1.80
N TYR A 123 3.30 24.10 2.15
CA TYR A 123 3.06 22.67 2.00
C TYR A 123 3.10 22.26 0.51
N ARG A 124 2.41 23.02 -0.35
CA ARG A 124 2.41 22.81 -1.81
C ARG A 124 3.82 22.82 -2.40
N ASP A 125 4.60 23.84 -2.07
CA ASP A 125 5.96 23.99 -2.59
C ASP A 125 6.88 22.89 -2.07
N SER A 126 6.71 22.48 -0.81
CA SER A 126 7.46 21.37 -0.23
C SER A 126 7.13 20.05 -0.92
N GLN A 127 5.85 19.73 -1.12
CA GLN A 127 5.44 18.51 -1.83
C GLN A 127 5.99 18.49 -3.27
N ARG A 128 5.90 19.62 -4.01
CA ARG A 128 6.50 19.73 -5.35
C ARG A 128 8.01 19.52 -5.32
N ALA A 129 8.71 20.13 -4.35
CA ALA A 129 10.16 19.96 -4.21
C ALA A 129 10.57 18.52 -3.91
N ILE A 130 9.80 17.81 -3.07
CA ILE A 130 10.02 16.39 -2.77
C ILE A 130 9.87 15.54 -4.04
N VAL A 131 8.74 15.70 -4.74
CA VAL A 131 8.47 14.95 -5.98
C VAL A 131 9.54 15.22 -7.03
N LYS A 132 9.92 16.49 -7.22
CA LYS A 132 10.98 16.87 -8.15
C LYS A 132 12.32 16.22 -7.79
N LYS A 133 12.73 16.25 -6.51
CA LYS A 133 13.98 15.62 -6.07
C LYS A 133 13.98 14.11 -6.30
N PHE A 134 12.87 13.42 -6.05
CA PHE A 134 12.75 11.99 -6.35
C PHE A 134 12.90 11.72 -7.86
N LYS A 135 12.20 12.46 -8.72
CA LYS A 135 12.31 12.33 -10.17
C LYS A 135 13.73 12.62 -10.68
N ASP A 136 14.34 13.70 -10.20
CA ASP A 136 15.71 14.10 -10.58
C ASP A 136 16.75 13.03 -10.18
N LYS A 137 16.42 12.17 -9.19
CA LYS A 137 17.24 11.03 -8.76
C LYS A 137 16.83 9.69 -9.38
N GLY A 138 15.91 9.70 -10.35
CA GLY A 138 15.52 8.48 -11.07
C GLY A 138 14.55 7.58 -10.32
N VAL A 139 13.87 8.06 -9.27
CA VAL A 139 12.76 7.32 -8.66
C VAL A 139 11.64 7.20 -9.68
N ARG A 140 11.36 5.98 -10.12
CA ARG A 140 10.44 5.64 -11.20
C ARG A 140 8.98 5.85 -10.80
N LEU A 141 8.63 5.51 -9.56
CA LEU A 141 7.29 5.64 -9.03
C LEU A 141 7.30 6.47 -7.74
N VAL A 142 6.64 7.62 -7.77
CA VAL A 142 6.39 8.43 -6.58
C VAL A 142 4.91 8.35 -6.25
N VAL A 143 4.60 8.11 -4.97
CA VAL A 143 3.24 8.09 -4.42
C VAL A 143 3.13 9.20 -3.38
N VAL A 144 2.45 10.28 -3.73
CA VAL A 144 2.14 11.37 -2.81
C VAL A 144 0.94 10.95 -1.95
N GLY A 145 1.16 10.71 -0.67
CA GLY A 145 0.10 10.47 0.30
C GLY A 145 -0.41 11.76 0.92
N SER A 146 -1.71 11.85 1.15
CA SER A 146 -2.29 12.87 2.02
C SER A 146 -1.93 12.60 3.49
N PRO A 147 -2.05 13.59 4.40
CA PRO A 147 -2.08 13.27 5.82
C PRO A 147 -3.29 12.38 6.15
N GLY A 148 -3.24 11.70 7.30
CA GLY A 148 -4.41 11.08 7.91
C GLY A 148 -5.33 12.11 8.58
N CYS A 149 -6.24 11.65 9.43
CA CYS A 149 -7.10 12.50 10.26
C CYS A 149 -6.63 12.53 11.71
N VAL A 150 -7.06 13.53 12.47
CA VAL A 150 -7.07 13.45 13.94
C VAL A 150 -8.34 12.80 14.44
N ASP A 151 -8.27 12.15 15.60
CA ASP A 151 -9.43 11.49 16.18
C ASP A 151 -10.51 12.50 16.62
N SER A 152 -11.78 12.20 16.35
CA SER A 152 -12.89 13.11 16.64
C SER A 152 -13.14 13.35 18.13
N ASP A 153 -12.68 12.47 19.02
CA ASP A 153 -12.99 12.55 20.45
C ASP A 153 -11.73 12.65 21.31
N THR A 154 -10.63 11.96 20.96
CA THR A 154 -9.40 11.98 21.78
C THR A 154 -8.48 13.15 21.47
N PHE A 155 -8.58 13.76 20.27
CA PHE A 155 -7.73 14.91 19.91
C PHE A 155 -8.01 16.09 20.83
N ARG A 156 -7.03 16.38 21.72
CA ARG A 156 -7.11 17.39 22.78
C ARG A 156 -8.35 17.26 23.67
N ASN A 157 -9.02 16.11 23.65
CA ASN A 157 -10.34 15.89 24.26
C ASN A 157 -11.37 16.98 23.90
N ASN A 158 -11.30 17.53 22.68
CA ASN A 158 -12.14 18.64 22.25
C ASN A 158 -12.65 18.42 20.80
N PRO A 159 -13.90 17.94 20.62
CA PRO A 159 -14.47 17.69 19.30
C PRO A 159 -14.50 18.91 18.37
N ALA A 160 -14.60 20.14 18.90
CA ALA A 160 -14.58 21.34 18.08
C ALA A 160 -13.18 21.61 17.52
N GLU A 161 -12.13 21.37 18.31
CA GLU A 161 -10.75 21.46 17.83
C GLU A 161 -10.42 20.31 16.87
N ALA A 162 -10.93 19.10 17.12
CA ALA A 162 -10.79 17.97 16.20
C ALA A 162 -11.44 18.27 14.84
N ALA A 163 -12.66 18.80 14.84
CA ALA A 163 -13.36 19.19 13.62
C ALA A 163 -12.62 20.30 12.86
N MET A 164 -12.12 21.32 13.58
CA MET A 164 -11.30 22.38 13.00
C MET A 164 -10.05 21.80 12.34
N TYR A 165 -9.33 20.93 13.04
CA TYR A 165 -8.07 20.45 12.52
C TYR A 165 -8.23 19.44 11.39
N ASN A 166 -9.24 18.57 11.46
CA ASN A 166 -9.62 17.72 10.34
C ASN A 166 -10.00 18.55 9.11
N LYS A 167 -10.63 19.73 9.26
CA LYS A 167 -10.82 20.66 8.14
C LYS A 167 -9.47 21.08 7.54
N THR A 168 -8.50 21.53 8.33
CA THR A 168 -7.15 21.86 7.85
C THR A 168 -6.49 20.67 7.14
N LEU A 169 -6.56 19.46 7.70
CA LEU A 169 -5.98 18.25 7.11
C LEU A 169 -6.67 17.87 5.78
N SER A 170 -7.98 18.10 5.67
CA SER A 170 -8.73 17.90 4.43
C SER A 170 -8.27 18.83 3.30
N GLU A 171 -7.94 20.08 3.64
CA GLU A 171 -7.39 21.08 2.71
C GLU A 171 -5.95 20.72 2.29
N LEU A 172 -5.12 20.20 3.21
CA LEU A 172 -3.79 19.65 2.88
C LEU A 172 -3.90 18.41 1.98
N ARG A 173 -4.88 17.52 2.22
CA ARG A 173 -5.17 16.39 1.34
C ARG A 173 -5.50 16.85 -0.08
N ASP A 174 -6.28 17.93 -0.23
CA ASP A 174 -6.60 18.48 -1.55
C ASP A 174 -5.34 19.03 -2.25
N ILE A 175 -4.47 19.74 -1.51
CA ILE A 175 -3.18 20.21 -2.04
C ILE A 175 -2.28 19.03 -2.47
N ALA A 176 -2.17 17.98 -1.66
CA ALA A 176 -1.39 16.79 -1.99
C ALA A 176 -1.91 16.11 -3.27
N ARG A 177 -3.23 16.03 -3.45
CA ARG A 177 -3.88 15.51 -4.66
C ARG A 177 -3.59 16.39 -5.87
N GLU A 178 -3.67 17.70 -5.72
CA GLU A 178 -3.34 18.66 -6.79
C GLU A 178 -1.88 18.51 -7.24
N VAL A 179 -0.93 18.50 -6.30
CA VAL A 179 0.49 18.32 -6.61
C VAL A 179 0.73 16.98 -7.30
N ALA A 180 0.11 15.89 -6.84
CA ALA A 180 0.24 14.59 -7.49
C ALA A 180 -0.23 14.62 -8.95
N GLY A 181 -1.36 15.28 -9.22
CA GLY A 181 -1.89 15.45 -10.58
C GLY A 181 -1.02 16.35 -11.46
N GLU A 182 -0.57 17.50 -10.95
CA GLU A 182 0.31 18.43 -11.66
C GLU A 182 1.66 17.78 -12.02
N GLU A 183 2.19 16.98 -11.10
CA GLU A 183 3.45 16.27 -11.29
C GLU A 183 3.28 14.93 -12.01
N ASN A 184 2.07 14.52 -12.38
CA ASN A 184 1.80 13.21 -12.99
C ASN A 184 2.43 12.03 -12.20
N VAL A 185 2.21 12.02 -10.89
CA VAL A 185 2.62 10.95 -9.97
C VAL A 185 1.40 10.35 -9.27
N ALA A 186 1.55 9.19 -8.64
CA ALA A 186 0.43 8.54 -7.97
C ALA A 186 0.02 9.30 -6.70
N PHE A 187 -1.27 9.18 -6.33
CA PHE A 187 -1.83 9.78 -5.12
C PHE A 187 -2.42 8.71 -4.21
N ALA A 188 -2.02 8.71 -2.93
CA ALA A 188 -2.64 7.89 -1.89
C ALA A 188 -3.54 8.76 -1.00
N ASN A 189 -4.85 8.57 -1.12
CA ASN A 189 -5.82 9.27 -0.27
C ASN A 189 -5.96 8.56 1.08
N VAL A 190 -5.24 9.04 2.09
CA VAL A 190 -5.26 8.49 3.44
C VAL A 190 -6.39 9.11 4.27
N TYR A 191 -6.66 10.41 4.08
CA TYR A 191 -7.59 11.17 4.90
C TYR A 191 -9.03 10.65 4.80
N ASP A 192 -9.58 10.51 3.59
CA ASP A 192 -11.00 10.15 3.44
C ASP A 192 -11.34 8.76 4.00
N PRO A 193 -10.56 7.70 3.70
CA PRO A 193 -10.80 6.40 4.31
C PRO A 193 -10.70 6.44 5.84
N MET A 194 -9.77 7.21 6.40
CA MET A 194 -9.68 7.34 7.86
C MET A 194 -10.89 8.04 8.46
N ILE A 195 -11.39 9.13 7.85
CA ILE A 195 -12.61 9.81 8.31
C ILE A 195 -13.83 8.88 8.26
N ASP A 196 -14.02 8.16 7.16
CA ASP A 196 -15.15 7.26 6.97
C ASP A 196 -15.12 6.08 7.95
N VAL A 197 -13.96 5.40 8.06
CA VAL A 197 -13.79 4.28 9.00
C VAL A 197 -13.94 4.75 10.44
N MET A 198 -13.39 5.92 10.81
CA MET A 198 -13.50 6.45 12.16
C MET A 198 -14.96 6.67 12.55
N ALA A 199 -15.75 7.31 11.67
CA ALA A 199 -17.16 7.57 11.93
C ALA A 199 -17.95 6.26 12.14
N LYS A 200 -17.74 5.26 11.27
CA LYS A 200 -18.43 3.96 11.36
C LYS A 200 -17.99 3.15 12.58
N ALA A 201 -16.69 3.11 12.87
CA ALA A 201 -16.15 2.39 14.03
C ALA A 201 -16.65 2.99 15.35
N LYS A 202 -16.67 4.32 15.49
CA LYS A 202 -17.23 4.98 16.68
C LYS A 202 -18.74 4.80 16.81
N ALA A 203 -19.47 4.76 15.70
CA ALA A 203 -20.90 4.46 15.73
C ALA A 203 -21.18 3.04 16.27
N LYS A 204 -20.30 2.06 15.98
CA LYS A 204 -20.43 0.68 16.48
C LYS A 204 -19.88 0.48 17.89
N TYR A 205 -18.65 0.91 18.14
CA TYR A 205 -17.89 0.59 19.35
C TYR A 205 -17.89 1.70 20.41
N GLY A 206 -18.45 2.87 20.08
CA GLY A 206 -18.52 4.03 20.96
C GLY A 206 -17.33 4.98 20.80
N LYS A 207 -17.47 6.16 21.41
CA LYS A 207 -16.54 7.30 21.26
C LYS A 207 -15.10 7.00 21.69
N SER A 208 -14.93 6.10 22.66
CA SER A 208 -13.60 5.69 23.15
C SER A 208 -12.82 4.81 22.17
N TYR A 209 -13.46 4.28 21.13
CA TYR A 209 -12.78 3.53 20.07
C TYR A 209 -12.11 4.53 19.13
N HIS A 210 -10.86 4.88 19.42
CA HIS A 210 -10.11 5.86 18.63
C HIS A 210 -9.53 5.23 17.35
N LEU A 211 -9.60 5.97 16.24
CA LEU A 211 -8.88 5.62 15.00
C LEU A 211 -7.61 6.46 14.87
N GLY A 212 -7.69 7.75 15.20
CA GLY A 212 -6.57 8.69 15.14
C GLY A 212 -5.60 8.59 16.32
N GLY A 213 -5.79 7.63 17.23
CA GLY A 213 -4.88 7.39 18.37
C GLY A 213 -5.44 7.80 19.72
N GLY A 214 -4.80 7.31 20.79
CA GLY A 214 -5.18 7.66 22.17
C GLY A 214 -4.93 9.13 22.51
N ASP A 215 -3.96 9.76 21.86
CA ASP A 215 -3.69 11.21 21.91
C ASP A 215 -4.44 12.01 20.82
N GLY A 216 -5.13 11.29 19.93
CA GLY A 216 -5.85 11.80 18.78
C GLY A 216 -5.00 12.21 17.58
N VAL A 217 -3.69 11.93 17.59
CA VAL A 217 -2.78 12.21 16.46
C VAL A 217 -2.11 10.94 15.93
N HIS A 218 -1.68 10.02 16.81
CA HIS A 218 -0.88 8.86 16.47
C HIS A 218 -1.73 7.58 16.45
N PRO A 219 -2.16 7.08 15.27
CA PRO A 219 -3.04 5.94 15.17
C PRO A 219 -2.52 4.68 15.87
N SER A 220 -3.45 3.83 16.27
CA SER A 220 -3.14 2.46 16.70
C SER A 220 -3.19 1.50 15.49
N PHE A 221 -3.16 0.20 15.76
CA PHE A 221 -3.13 -0.86 14.74
C PHE A 221 -4.25 -0.71 13.71
N ASN A 222 -5.46 -0.33 14.14
CA ASN A 222 -6.61 -0.11 13.28
C ASN A 222 -6.41 1.02 12.25
N GLY A 223 -6.02 2.21 12.68
CA GLY A 223 -5.83 3.36 11.79
C GLY A 223 -4.64 3.16 10.85
N HIS A 224 -3.57 2.54 11.32
CA HIS A 224 -2.45 2.16 10.46
C HIS A 224 -2.82 1.16 9.36
N LEU A 225 -3.81 0.28 9.58
CA LEU A 225 -4.31 -0.60 8.52
C LEU A 225 -5.03 0.20 7.42
N VAL A 226 -5.80 1.24 7.77
CA VAL A 226 -6.44 2.15 6.80
C VAL A 226 -5.39 2.89 5.98
N MET A 227 -4.31 3.36 6.62
CA MET A 227 -3.20 4.02 5.93
C MET A 227 -2.52 3.07 4.93
N ALA A 228 -2.18 1.86 5.37
CA ALA A 228 -1.55 0.85 4.51
C ALA A 228 -2.46 0.50 3.32
N TYR A 229 -3.76 0.35 3.54
CA TYR A 229 -4.73 0.15 2.47
C TYR A 229 -4.65 1.24 1.38
N ALA A 230 -4.63 2.52 1.77
CA ALA A 230 -4.57 3.63 0.81
C ALA A 230 -3.28 3.60 -0.02
N PHE A 231 -2.13 3.33 0.61
CA PHE A 231 -0.84 3.26 -0.09
C PHE A 231 -0.73 2.04 -1.00
N LEU A 232 -1.16 0.86 -0.54
CA LEU A 232 -1.14 -0.36 -1.36
C LEU A 232 -1.99 -0.19 -2.62
N LYS A 233 -3.18 0.40 -2.49
CA LYS A 233 -4.03 0.76 -3.64
C LYS A 233 -3.34 1.72 -4.60
N ALA A 234 -2.70 2.76 -4.08
CA ALA A 234 -2.01 3.76 -4.91
C ALA A 234 -0.75 3.22 -5.60
N MET A 235 -0.12 2.18 -5.04
CA MET A 235 0.99 1.44 -5.66
C MET A 235 0.51 0.35 -6.66
N GLY A 236 -0.79 0.23 -6.88
CA GLY A 236 -1.39 -0.71 -7.83
C GLY A 236 -1.46 -2.15 -7.34
N CYS A 237 -1.37 -2.39 -6.02
CA CYS A 237 -1.65 -3.71 -5.47
C CYS A 237 -3.09 -4.11 -5.78
N ASN A 238 -3.26 -5.30 -6.38
CA ASN A 238 -4.53 -5.68 -6.97
C ASN A 238 -5.37 -6.57 -6.05
N GLY A 239 -4.79 -7.16 -5.01
CA GLY A 239 -5.51 -8.00 -4.05
C GLY A 239 -5.83 -9.42 -4.46
N ASN A 240 -5.33 -9.87 -5.63
CA ASN A 240 -5.49 -11.24 -6.06
C ASN A 240 -4.42 -12.13 -5.42
N ILE A 241 -4.74 -12.72 -4.27
CA ILE A 241 -3.86 -13.66 -3.59
C ILE A 241 -3.82 -14.97 -4.40
N GLY A 242 -4.99 -15.47 -4.77
CA GLY A 242 -5.12 -16.65 -5.63
C GLY A 242 -6.51 -17.27 -5.58
N THR A 243 -6.71 -18.33 -6.37
CA THR A 243 -7.95 -19.12 -6.38
C THR A 243 -7.62 -20.62 -6.38
N ILE A 244 -8.28 -21.36 -5.49
CA ILE A 244 -8.31 -22.82 -5.48
C ILE A 244 -9.65 -23.26 -6.06
N THR A 245 -9.62 -24.08 -7.10
CA THR A 245 -10.81 -24.68 -7.72
C THR A 245 -10.81 -26.16 -7.45
N VAL A 246 -11.91 -26.70 -6.89
CA VAL A 246 -12.03 -28.12 -6.52
C VAL A 246 -13.21 -28.74 -7.25
N ASP A 247 -13.01 -29.88 -7.89
CA ASP A 247 -14.09 -30.69 -8.46
C ASP A 247 -14.29 -31.93 -7.58
N LEU A 248 -15.41 -31.98 -6.86
CA LEU A 248 -15.69 -33.08 -5.93
C LEU A 248 -16.05 -34.39 -6.62
N LYS A 249 -16.47 -34.37 -7.90
CA LYS A 249 -16.84 -35.57 -8.64
C LYS A 249 -15.63 -36.25 -9.24
N SER A 250 -14.73 -35.48 -9.86
CA SER A 250 -13.47 -36.02 -10.41
C SER A 250 -12.39 -36.19 -9.35
N ASN A 251 -12.57 -35.62 -8.15
CA ASN A 251 -11.56 -35.58 -7.09
C ASN A 251 -10.26 -34.92 -7.59
N GLU A 252 -10.42 -33.82 -8.32
CA GLU A 252 -9.33 -33.01 -8.86
C GLU A 252 -9.38 -31.59 -8.29
N ALA A 253 -8.24 -30.93 -8.24
CA ALA A 253 -8.15 -29.52 -7.87
C ALA A 253 -7.14 -28.79 -8.75
N LYS A 254 -7.35 -27.49 -8.92
CA LYS A 254 -6.45 -26.56 -9.62
C LYS A 254 -6.21 -25.35 -8.73
N ALA A 255 -5.05 -24.74 -8.89
CA ALA A 255 -4.69 -23.53 -8.17
C ALA A 255 -4.05 -22.52 -9.13
N THR A 256 -4.27 -21.23 -8.86
CA THR A 256 -3.59 -20.15 -9.59
C THR A 256 -2.15 -19.94 -9.08
N GLU A 257 -1.41 -19.04 -9.74
CA GLU A 257 -0.06 -18.62 -9.34
C GLU A 257 0.05 -18.37 -7.83
N GLY A 258 1.17 -18.80 -7.23
CA GLY A 258 1.43 -18.70 -5.79
C GLY A 258 0.96 -19.92 -4.99
N HIS A 259 0.29 -20.89 -5.65
CA HIS A 259 -0.29 -22.05 -4.99
C HIS A 259 -0.09 -23.31 -5.83
N LYS A 260 0.28 -24.41 -5.17
CA LYS A 260 0.52 -25.71 -5.79
C LYS A 260 -0.33 -26.78 -5.11
N ILE A 261 -1.17 -27.47 -5.87
CA ILE A 261 -1.90 -28.65 -5.38
C ILE A 261 -0.89 -29.79 -5.18
N LEU A 262 -0.84 -30.34 -3.97
CA LEU A 262 0.02 -31.48 -3.63
C LEU A 262 -0.74 -32.79 -3.74
N SER A 263 -1.94 -32.85 -3.17
CA SER A 263 -2.78 -34.05 -3.17
C SER A 263 -4.27 -33.69 -3.09
N VAL A 264 -5.11 -34.58 -3.62
CA VAL A 264 -6.58 -34.49 -3.52
C VAL A 264 -7.13 -35.85 -3.16
N SER A 265 -7.82 -35.96 -2.03
CA SER A 265 -8.38 -37.23 -1.56
C SER A 265 -9.60 -37.00 -0.68
N GLY A 266 -10.74 -37.59 -1.06
CA GLY A 266 -11.94 -37.61 -0.22
C GLY A 266 -12.44 -36.21 0.16
N GLY A 267 -12.40 -35.25 -0.77
CA GLY A 267 -12.79 -33.86 -0.52
C GLY A 267 -11.76 -33.04 0.26
N ALA A 268 -10.62 -33.62 0.64
CA ALA A 268 -9.46 -32.90 1.17
C ALA A 268 -8.50 -32.52 0.03
N VAL A 269 -8.04 -31.28 0.03
CA VAL A 269 -7.09 -30.73 -0.92
C VAL A 269 -5.91 -30.18 -0.13
N GLU A 270 -4.75 -30.81 -0.31
CA GLU A 270 -3.49 -30.36 0.29
C GLU A 270 -2.75 -29.44 -0.68
N ILE A 271 -2.28 -28.31 -0.17
CA ILE A 271 -1.80 -27.18 -0.97
C ILE A 271 -0.54 -26.63 -0.34
N GLU A 272 0.51 -26.43 -1.14
CA GLU A 272 1.66 -25.59 -0.77
C GLU A 272 1.46 -24.19 -1.34
N SER A 273 1.56 -23.15 -0.51
CA SER A 273 1.31 -21.77 -0.91
C SER A 273 2.48 -20.86 -0.59
N THR A 274 2.92 -20.08 -1.58
CA THR A 274 3.96 -19.07 -1.45
C THR A 274 3.41 -17.65 -1.38
N ARG A 275 2.15 -17.44 -1.80
CA ARG A 275 1.38 -16.21 -1.52
C ARG A 275 0.46 -16.43 -0.33
N TYR A 276 0.54 -15.53 0.63
CA TYR A 276 -0.26 -15.57 1.84
C TYR A 276 -1.44 -14.62 1.70
N PRO A 277 -2.63 -14.96 2.23
CA PRO A 277 -3.58 -13.91 2.57
C PRO A 277 -2.97 -12.99 3.64
N PHE A 278 -3.33 -11.72 3.62
CA PHE A 278 -3.03 -10.81 4.71
C PHE A 278 -3.76 -11.27 5.98
N CYS A 279 -3.01 -11.47 7.07
CA CYS A 279 -3.59 -11.93 8.33
C CYS A 279 -3.89 -10.75 9.26
N PHE A 280 -5.04 -10.79 9.93
CA PHE A 280 -5.48 -9.77 10.86
C PHE A 280 -5.50 -10.32 12.28
N PHE A 281 -5.18 -9.48 13.26
CA PHE A 281 -4.93 -9.86 14.64
C PHE A 281 -5.61 -8.91 15.62
N GLY A 282 -5.74 -9.36 16.87
CA GLY A 282 -6.25 -8.57 17.99
C GLY A 282 -7.77 -8.67 18.19
N ASP A 283 -8.22 -8.19 19.34
CA ASP A 283 -9.63 -8.12 19.72
C ASP A 283 -10.34 -7.02 18.92
N SER A 284 -11.38 -7.37 18.15
CA SER A 284 -12.13 -6.41 17.33
C SER A 284 -12.73 -5.22 18.09
N THR A 285 -12.90 -5.34 19.41
CA THR A 285 -13.44 -4.27 20.27
C THR A 285 -12.37 -3.29 20.75
N LYS A 286 -11.11 -3.47 20.36
CA LYS A 286 -9.97 -2.64 20.75
C LYS A 286 -9.35 -1.90 19.56
N PRO A 287 -8.86 -0.66 19.74
CA PRO A 287 -8.06 0.04 18.72
C PRO A 287 -6.74 -0.66 18.38
N GLU A 288 -6.17 -1.42 19.33
CA GLU A 288 -4.97 -2.24 19.18
C GLU A 288 -5.24 -3.54 18.40
N SER A 289 -6.10 -3.46 17.38
CA SER A 289 -6.52 -4.59 16.57
C SER A 289 -6.66 -4.18 15.12
N THR A 290 -6.21 -5.04 14.21
CA THR A 290 -6.48 -4.89 12.78
C THR A 290 -7.83 -5.50 12.39
N ARG A 291 -8.44 -6.33 13.24
CA ARG A 291 -9.76 -6.94 12.98
C ARG A 291 -10.93 -5.98 13.16
N GLY A 292 -10.80 -5.01 14.07
CA GLY A 292 -11.91 -4.15 14.50
C GLY A 292 -12.49 -3.22 13.43
N ILE A 293 -11.80 -3.06 12.29
CA ILE A 293 -12.24 -2.16 11.22
C ILE A 293 -12.54 -2.85 9.89
N LEU A 294 -12.42 -4.19 9.80
CA LEU A 294 -12.55 -4.91 8.53
C LEU A 294 -13.95 -4.81 7.91
N GLU A 295 -14.98 -4.62 8.73
CA GLU A 295 -16.34 -4.42 8.20
C GLU A 295 -16.56 -3.00 7.62
N PHE A 296 -15.65 -2.05 7.93
CA PHE A 296 -15.72 -0.66 7.51
C PHE A 296 -14.68 -0.30 6.44
N LEU A 297 -13.67 -1.15 6.26
CA LEU A 297 -12.60 -1.01 5.31
C LEU A 297 -12.61 -2.23 4.37
N PRO A 298 -12.82 -2.07 3.05
CA PRO A 298 -12.97 -3.20 2.12
C PRO A 298 -11.63 -3.87 1.78
N PHE A 299 -10.79 -4.14 2.78
CA PHE A 299 -9.45 -4.70 2.61
C PHE A 299 -9.52 -6.11 2.04
N ASN A 300 -10.43 -6.96 2.53
CA ASN A 300 -10.59 -8.33 2.02
C ASN A 300 -11.08 -8.35 0.58
N GLU A 301 -11.99 -7.45 0.26
CA GLU A 301 -12.62 -7.32 -1.04
C GLU A 301 -11.64 -6.78 -2.07
N GLU A 302 -10.77 -5.83 -1.69
CA GLU A 302 -9.92 -5.11 -2.65
C GLU A 302 -8.45 -5.54 -2.64
N LEU A 303 -7.92 -5.97 -1.50
CA LEU A 303 -6.51 -6.29 -1.31
C LEU A 303 -6.24 -7.72 -0.83
N ASN A 304 -7.24 -8.52 -0.46
CA ASN A 304 -6.98 -9.82 0.18
C ASN A 304 -7.98 -10.91 -0.24
N ARG A 305 -8.07 -11.17 -1.55
CA ARG A 305 -8.94 -12.20 -2.14
C ARG A 305 -8.16 -13.50 -2.35
N PHE A 306 -8.30 -14.43 -1.42
CA PHE A 306 -7.86 -15.82 -1.57
C PHE A 306 -9.09 -16.72 -1.71
N ARG A 307 -9.44 -17.10 -2.94
CA ARG A 307 -10.76 -17.69 -3.22
C ARG A 307 -10.75 -19.20 -3.22
N LEU A 308 -11.87 -19.78 -2.79
CA LEU A 308 -12.22 -21.19 -3.03
C LEU A 308 -13.47 -21.25 -3.90
N VAL A 309 -13.40 -22.03 -4.98
CA VAL A 309 -14.53 -22.37 -5.85
C VAL A 309 -14.64 -23.89 -5.89
N ALA A 310 -15.84 -24.44 -5.67
CA ALA A 310 -16.06 -25.88 -5.77
C ALA A 310 -17.14 -26.23 -6.80
N ALA A 311 -16.90 -27.28 -7.58
CA ALA A 311 -17.78 -27.74 -8.65
C ALA A 311 -18.37 -29.13 -8.33
N ASN A 312 -19.42 -29.49 -9.08
CA ASN A 312 -20.16 -30.74 -8.91
C ASN A 312 -20.70 -30.95 -7.49
N LEU A 313 -21.16 -29.87 -6.88
CA LEU A 313 -21.87 -29.85 -5.61
C LEU A 313 -23.34 -30.24 -5.84
N LYS A 314 -23.99 -30.82 -4.83
CA LYS A 314 -25.45 -30.95 -4.80
C LYS A 314 -26.05 -29.56 -4.58
N GLU A 315 -27.01 -29.19 -5.42
CA GLU A 315 -27.61 -27.84 -5.44
C GLU A 315 -28.21 -27.45 -4.07
N ASP A 316 -28.99 -28.34 -3.47
CA ASP A 316 -29.55 -28.19 -2.12
C ASP A 316 -28.64 -28.74 -1.00
N GLY A 317 -27.42 -29.14 -1.35
CA GLY A 317 -26.49 -29.76 -0.41
C GLY A 317 -25.93 -28.76 0.59
N LYS A 318 -25.77 -29.19 1.84
CA LYS A 318 -25.01 -28.46 2.85
C LYS A 318 -23.62 -29.05 2.99
N TYR A 319 -22.64 -28.17 3.04
CA TYR A 319 -21.23 -28.52 3.07
C TYR A 319 -20.56 -27.94 4.30
N LYS A 320 -19.78 -28.77 4.96
CA LYS A 320 -18.83 -28.36 5.99
C LYS A 320 -17.48 -28.12 5.33
N LEU A 321 -16.96 -26.91 5.46
CA LEU A 321 -15.61 -26.53 5.04
C LEU A 321 -14.72 -26.39 6.27
N THR A 322 -13.60 -27.12 6.28
CA THR A 322 -12.56 -27.02 7.31
C THR A 322 -11.28 -26.46 6.71
N TRP A 323 -10.69 -25.46 7.36
CA TRP A 323 -9.39 -24.89 6.99
C TRP A 323 -8.60 -24.54 8.24
N GLY A 324 -7.42 -25.15 8.40
CA GLY A 324 -6.71 -25.11 9.68
C GLY A 324 -7.57 -25.70 10.81
N GLY A 325 -7.69 -24.97 11.92
CA GLY A 325 -8.52 -25.37 13.07
C GLY A 325 -9.97 -24.88 13.01
N VAL A 326 -10.39 -24.20 11.94
CA VAL A 326 -11.68 -23.53 11.86
C VAL A 326 -12.63 -24.25 10.90
N VAL A 327 -13.90 -24.34 11.30
CA VAL A 327 -14.99 -24.95 10.53
C VAL A 327 -16.06 -23.91 10.21
N ARG A 328 -16.54 -23.93 8.97
CA ARG A 328 -17.66 -23.13 8.47
C ARG A 328 -18.62 -24.01 7.68
N HIS A 329 -19.84 -23.54 7.49
CA HIS A 329 -20.88 -24.25 6.73
C HIS A 329 -21.38 -23.38 5.59
N TYR A 330 -21.58 -23.98 4.43
CA TYR A 330 -22.03 -23.33 3.21
C TYR A 330 -23.01 -24.22 2.46
N SER A 331 -23.89 -23.61 1.69
CA SER A 331 -24.65 -24.29 0.64
C SER A 331 -23.74 -24.65 -0.55
N GLY A 332 -24.20 -25.62 -1.36
CA GLY A 332 -23.57 -25.92 -2.64
C GLY A 332 -23.51 -24.69 -3.56
N ALA A 333 -24.55 -23.87 -3.58
CA ALA A 333 -24.60 -22.65 -4.39
C ALA A 333 -23.53 -21.61 -3.98
N GLU A 334 -23.28 -21.42 -2.68
CA GLU A 334 -22.26 -20.48 -2.19
C GLU A 334 -20.85 -20.94 -2.56
N LEU A 335 -20.54 -22.23 -2.38
CA LEU A 335 -19.24 -22.79 -2.76
C LEU A 335 -19.02 -22.80 -4.28
N ALA A 336 -20.08 -23.00 -5.07
CA ALA A 336 -20.03 -22.90 -6.53
C ALA A 336 -19.78 -21.48 -7.02
N LYS A 337 -20.41 -20.48 -6.40
CA LYS A 337 -20.16 -19.06 -6.67
C LYS A 337 -18.75 -18.64 -6.23
N GLY A 338 -18.25 -19.29 -5.19
CA GLY A 338 -16.92 -19.16 -4.63
C GLY A 338 -16.82 -18.12 -3.53
N ILE A 339 -16.16 -18.50 -2.44
CA ILE A 339 -15.99 -17.70 -1.22
C ILE A 339 -14.57 -17.13 -1.12
N ASN A 340 -14.38 -16.07 -0.33
CA ASN A 340 -13.05 -15.55 -0.01
C ASN A 340 -12.58 -16.17 1.32
N LEU A 341 -11.68 -17.15 1.26
CA LEU A 341 -11.13 -17.83 2.43
C LEU A 341 -10.54 -16.85 3.44
N ALA A 342 -9.83 -15.82 2.97
CA ALA A 342 -9.19 -14.84 3.84
C ALA A 342 -10.18 -14.01 4.65
N ALA A 343 -11.38 -13.76 4.13
CA ALA A 343 -12.45 -13.04 4.82
C ALA A 343 -13.21 -13.94 5.80
N GLU A 344 -13.48 -15.18 5.38
CA GLU A 344 -14.31 -16.13 6.12
C GLU A 344 -13.58 -16.80 7.29
N PHE A 345 -12.25 -16.87 7.20
CA PHE A 345 -11.35 -17.53 8.15
C PHE A 345 -10.21 -16.59 8.55
N LEU A 346 -10.51 -15.65 9.47
CA LEU A 346 -9.49 -14.73 10.01
C LEU A 346 -8.39 -15.46 10.78
N ASP A 347 -8.75 -16.58 11.43
CA ASP A 347 -7.81 -17.52 12.01
C ASP A 347 -7.61 -18.67 11.00
N ASN A 348 -6.45 -18.69 10.35
CA ASN A 348 -6.16 -19.61 9.26
C ASN A 348 -4.71 -20.13 9.32
N PRO A 349 -4.34 -21.13 8.50
CA PRO A 349 -3.01 -21.76 8.52
C PRO A 349 -1.82 -20.81 8.30
N PHE A 350 -2.05 -19.60 7.80
CA PHE A 350 -0.98 -18.63 7.54
C PHE A 350 -0.69 -17.74 8.77
N SER A 351 -1.60 -17.64 9.74
CA SER A 351 -1.54 -16.65 10.83
C SER A 351 -0.22 -16.72 11.63
N GLU A 352 0.26 -17.92 11.97
CA GLU A 352 1.51 -18.08 12.72
C GLU A 352 2.74 -17.70 11.87
N SER A 353 2.80 -18.17 10.63
CA SER A 353 3.87 -17.81 9.69
C SER A 353 3.89 -16.32 9.38
N PHE A 354 2.73 -15.70 9.19
CA PHE A 354 2.59 -14.27 8.96
C PHE A 354 3.12 -13.45 10.15
N SER A 355 2.76 -13.84 11.38
CA SER A 355 3.26 -13.19 12.60
C SER A 355 4.78 -13.27 12.71
N ARG A 356 5.39 -14.42 12.42
CA ARG A 356 6.86 -14.56 12.43
C ARG A 356 7.56 -13.69 11.38
N CYS A 357 6.98 -13.57 10.17
CA CYS A 357 7.51 -12.68 9.14
C CYS A 357 7.43 -11.22 9.58
N GLN A 358 6.29 -10.83 10.17
CA GLN A 358 6.08 -9.48 10.71
C GLN A 358 7.11 -9.14 11.80
N GLU A 359 7.47 -10.09 12.67
CA GLU A 359 8.53 -9.88 13.68
C GLU A 359 9.93 -9.68 13.06
N ALA A 360 10.24 -10.35 11.95
CA ALA A 360 11.49 -10.14 11.22
C ALA A 360 11.53 -8.73 10.59
N ILE A 361 10.42 -8.32 9.95
CA ILE A 361 10.25 -6.99 9.37
C ILE A 361 10.36 -5.90 10.46
N ALA A 362 9.75 -6.11 11.62
CA ALA A 362 9.85 -5.16 12.73
C ALA A 362 11.30 -4.93 13.18
N LYS A 363 12.15 -5.98 13.19
CA LYS A 363 13.58 -5.86 13.51
C LYS A 363 14.33 -5.05 12.45
N GLN A 364 14.01 -5.26 11.17
CA GLN A 364 14.54 -4.45 10.07
C GLN A 364 14.15 -2.97 10.24
N GLN A 365 12.85 -2.65 10.34
CA GLN A 365 12.41 -1.24 10.41
C GLN A 365 12.89 -0.50 11.67
N ASN A 366 13.13 -1.23 12.77
CA ASN A 366 13.81 -0.68 13.95
C ASN A 366 15.24 -0.24 13.64
N PHE A 367 16.01 -1.05 12.90
CA PHE A 367 17.34 -0.64 12.42
C PHE A 367 17.26 0.53 11.44
N GLU A 368 16.31 0.51 10.51
CA GLU A 368 16.12 1.57 9.51
C GLU A 368 15.84 2.94 10.16
N THR A 369 15.12 2.96 11.29
CA THR A 369 14.94 4.21 12.07
C THR A 369 16.31 4.80 12.46
N ALA A 370 17.22 3.99 13.00
CA ALA A 370 18.56 4.43 13.38
C ALA A 370 19.41 4.78 12.14
N LEU A 371 19.28 3.99 11.07
CA LEU A 371 19.97 4.20 9.81
C LEU A 371 19.69 5.59 9.26
N THR A 372 18.41 5.95 9.07
CA THR A 372 18.03 7.20 8.41
C THR A 372 18.08 8.39 9.36
N LYS A 373 17.76 8.23 10.64
CA LYS A 373 17.64 9.34 11.60
C LYS A 373 18.95 9.73 12.27
N VAL A 374 19.92 8.82 12.31
CA VAL A 374 21.18 9.02 13.04
C VAL A 374 22.37 8.72 12.14
N LEU A 375 22.49 7.49 11.66
CA LEU A 375 23.75 7.02 11.08
C LEU A 375 24.08 7.72 9.76
N LEU A 376 23.10 7.84 8.85
CA LEU A 376 23.26 8.59 7.60
C LEU A 376 23.16 10.10 7.81
N HIS A 377 22.26 10.53 8.68
CA HIS A 377 21.97 11.94 8.93
C HIS A 377 23.19 12.72 9.43
N GLU A 378 24.07 12.08 10.22
CA GLU A 378 25.27 12.72 10.77
C GLU A 378 26.46 12.74 9.78
N ILE A 379 26.41 12.00 8.67
CA ILE A 379 27.53 11.93 7.70
C ILE A 379 27.91 13.32 7.16
N PRO A 380 26.98 14.21 6.75
CA PRO A 380 27.33 15.57 6.34
C PRO A 380 28.04 16.37 7.44
N ASN A 381 27.68 16.18 8.71
CA ASN A 381 28.36 16.83 9.83
C ASN A 381 29.79 16.32 9.96
N TYR A 382 30.03 15.01 9.90
CA TYR A 382 31.39 14.47 9.90
C TYR A 382 32.21 14.98 8.72
N ARG A 383 31.65 14.99 7.51
CA ARG A 383 32.35 15.53 6.32
C ARG A 383 32.73 16.99 6.47
N ARG A 384 31.94 17.79 7.20
CA ARG A 384 32.24 19.20 7.47
C ARG A 384 33.44 19.39 8.39
N TYR A 385 33.60 18.54 9.39
CA TYR A 385 34.65 18.67 10.41
C TYR A 385 35.89 17.80 10.13
N LEU A 386 35.76 16.76 9.31
CA LEU A 386 36.81 15.82 8.90
C LEU A 386 36.83 15.68 7.36
N PRO A 387 37.06 16.77 6.60
CA PRO A 387 37.02 16.73 5.14
C PRO A 387 38.05 15.78 4.51
N GLU A 388 39.17 15.53 5.20
CA GLU A 388 40.21 14.58 4.82
C GLU A 388 39.76 13.12 4.88
N GLU A 389 38.74 12.79 5.69
CA GLU A 389 38.19 11.44 5.88
C GLU A 389 37.06 11.10 4.89
N LYS A 390 36.94 11.86 3.79
CA LYS A 390 35.84 11.68 2.83
C LYS A 390 35.71 10.23 2.36
N GLU A 391 36.81 9.59 1.98
CA GLU A 391 36.79 8.20 1.48
C GLU A 391 36.33 7.22 2.56
N THR A 392 36.81 7.39 3.80
CA THR A 392 36.38 6.61 4.96
C THR A 392 34.88 6.75 5.21
N LEU A 393 34.35 7.97 5.13
CA LEU A 393 32.92 8.27 5.31
C LEU A 393 32.06 7.68 4.18
N ASP A 394 32.54 7.73 2.93
CA ASP A 394 31.87 7.11 1.78
C ASP A 394 31.79 5.58 1.96
N GLN A 395 32.87 4.95 2.42
CA GLN A 395 32.89 3.51 2.76
C GLN A 395 31.93 3.16 3.91
N ILE A 396 31.75 4.05 4.89
CA ILE A 396 30.76 3.86 5.96
C ILE A 396 29.35 3.86 5.39
N VAL A 397 29.01 4.81 4.51
CA VAL A 397 27.70 4.87 3.84
C VAL A 397 27.45 3.57 3.06
N ASP A 398 28.42 3.08 2.30
CA ASP A 398 28.29 1.82 1.56
C ASP A 398 28.04 0.62 2.48
N LYS A 399 28.75 0.54 3.62
CA LYS A 399 28.56 -0.53 4.61
C LYS A 399 27.19 -0.44 5.29
N LEU A 400 26.69 0.75 5.55
CA LEU A 400 25.36 0.96 6.11
C LEU A 400 24.27 0.55 5.10
N ALA A 401 24.42 0.93 3.83
CA ALA A 401 23.51 0.50 2.76
C ALA A 401 23.57 -1.01 2.53
N GLN A 402 24.74 -1.64 2.68
CA GLN A 402 24.87 -3.10 2.62
C GLN A 402 24.17 -3.75 3.82
N LYS A 403 24.30 -3.18 5.02
CA LYS A 403 23.63 -3.69 6.22
C LYS A 403 22.10 -3.62 6.08
N ASP A 404 21.58 -2.54 5.52
CA ASP A 404 20.16 -2.39 5.18
C ASP A 404 19.67 -3.52 4.25
N LYS A 405 20.41 -3.80 3.16
CA LYS A 405 20.11 -4.90 2.25
C LYS A 405 20.12 -6.27 2.95
N GLU A 406 21.04 -6.50 3.88
CA GLU A 406 21.08 -7.74 4.68
C GLU A 406 19.87 -7.89 5.59
N MET A 407 19.42 -6.79 6.23
CA MET A 407 18.22 -6.80 7.06
C MET A 407 16.97 -7.09 6.22
N ALA A 408 16.84 -6.44 5.07
CA ALA A 408 15.77 -6.70 4.10
C ALA A 408 15.79 -8.16 3.58
N ALA A 409 16.97 -8.69 3.26
CA ALA A 409 17.11 -10.09 2.85
C ALA A 409 16.71 -11.06 3.96
N ALA A 410 17.01 -10.75 5.22
CA ALA A 410 16.58 -11.55 6.36
C ALA A 410 15.04 -11.59 6.47
N SER A 411 14.37 -10.44 6.35
CA SER A 411 12.90 -10.36 6.32
C SER A 411 12.31 -11.15 5.15
N ALA A 412 12.80 -10.95 3.92
CA ALA A 412 12.35 -11.71 2.76
C ALA A 412 12.56 -13.23 2.94
N SER A 413 13.69 -13.65 3.50
CA SER A 413 14.00 -15.07 3.74
C SER A 413 13.13 -15.72 4.82
N SER A 414 12.48 -14.93 5.68
CA SER A 414 11.58 -15.42 6.72
C SER A 414 10.25 -15.93 6.16
N VAL A 415 9.86 -15.46 4.97
CA VAL A 415 8.68 -15.95 4.24
C VAL A 415 8.98 -17.34 3.69
N LYS A 416 8.22 -18.35 4.12
CA LYS A 416 8.38 -19.77 3.74
C LYS A 416 7.08 -20.30 3.15
N PRO A 417 7.11 -21.20 2.16
CA PRO A 417 5.88 -21.84 1.70
C PRO A 417 5.10 -22.45 2.89
N VAL A 418 3.79 -22.25 2.89
CA VAL A 418 2.88 -22.82 3.89
C VAL A 418 2.11 -23.98 3.25
N THR A 419 2.28 -25.18 3.82
CA THR A 419 1.43 -26.33 3.47
C THR A 419 0.18 -26.32 4.31
N HIS A 420 -0.98 -26.41 3.67
CA HIS A 420 -2.29 -26.39 4.33
C HIS A 420 -3.30 -27.27 3.60
N THR A 421 -4.39 -27.60 4.29
CA THR A 421 -5.44 -28.47 3.77
C THR A 421 -6.80 -27.81 3.87
N LEU A 422 -7.53 -27.78 2.75
CA LEU A 422 -8.95 -27.46 2.69
C LEU A 422 -9.73 -28.77 2.64
N LYS A 423 -10.71 -28.96 3.52
CA LYS A 423 -11.57 -30.15 3.52
C LYS A 423 -13.03 -29.77 3.33
N ILE A 424 -13.64 -30.28 2.26
CA ILE A 424 -15.05 -30.06 1.91
C ILE A 424 -15.81 -31.37 2.10
N GLU A 425 -16.81 -31.37 2.98
CA GLU A 425 -17.60 -32.55 3.31
C GLU A 425 -19.09 -32.25 3.14
N LEU A 426 -19.80 -33.07 2.36
CA LEU A 426 -21.26 -33.04 2.33
C LEU A 426 -21.78 -33.53 3.69
N ILE A 427 -22.65 -32.75 4.32
CA ILE A 427 -23.26 -33.09 5.61
C ILE A 427 -24.75 -33.41 5.48
N GLU A 428 -25.47 -32.77 4.55
CA GLU A 428 -26.89 -33.00 4.26
C GLU A 428 -27.14 -32.89 2.75
#